data_AF-A0A962JV71-F1
#
_entry.id   AF-A0A962JV71-F1
#
_cell.length_a   1.000
_cell.length_b   1.000
_cell.length_c   1.000
_cell.angle_alpha   90.00
_cell.angle_beta   90.00
_cell.angle_gamma   90.00
#
_symmetry.space_group_name_H-M   'P 1'
#
loop_
_entity.id
_entity.type
_entity.pdbx_description
1 polymer ?
#
loop_
_entity_poly.entity_id
_entity_poly.type
_entity_poly.pdbx_seq_one_letter_code
_entity_poly.pdbx_strand_id
1 'polypeptide(L)'
;HVFLNTQGEARSVRTEKIIAYRGMILDRNDQPLAVSTPVVSIWVNPKEIEDIDQTVKRLAKPLELTERQLKQRLESNEGRGFVYLKRHLPPAAAEKILALEVAGVKAEKEYRRYYPAGEVAAHLVGFTDI
;
A
#
# COMPACT_ATOMS: atom_id res chain seq x y z
N HIS A 1 -32.12 26.21 -11.84
CA HIS A 1 -30.66 26.32 -12.04
C HIS A 1 -29.97 25.16 -11.33
N VAL A 2 -29.78 24.04 -12.03
CA VAL A 2 -29.23 22.77 -11.49
C VAL A 2 -28.01 22.38 -12.35
N PHE A 3 -27.05 23.29 -12.49
CA PHE A 3 -25.92 23.11 -13.42
C PHE A 3 -24.53 23.28 -12.75
N LEU A 4 -24.48 23.71 -11.48
CA LEU A 4 -23.21 24.04 -10.80
C LEU A 4 -22.75 23.00 -9.76
N ASN A 5 -23.55 21.98 -9.44
CA ASN A 5 -23.15 20.97 -8.44
C ASN A 5 -22.39 19.77 -9.00
N THR A 6 -22.33 19.57 -10.33
CA THR A 6 -21.69 18.41 -10.95
C THR A 6 -20.21 18.58 -11.27
N GLN A 7 -19.64 19.78 -11.10
CA GLN A 7 -18.22 20.05 -11.38
C GLN A 7 -17.33 19.99 -10.12
N GLY A 8 -17.93 19.87 -8.92
CA GLY A 8 -17.18 19.77 -7.66
C GLY A 8 -16.60 18.38 -7.38
N GLU A 9 -17.25 17.31 -7.82
CA GLU A 9 -16.82 15.92 -7.55
C GLU A 9 -15.70 15.44 -8.49
N ALA A 10 -15.51 16.08 -9.64
CA ALA A 10 -14.48 15.69 -10.62
C ALA A 10 -13.05 16.08 -10.22
N ARG A 11 -12.86 16.78 -9.09
CA ARG A 11 -11.55 17.26 -8.62
C ARG A 11 -11.41 17.06 -7.11
N SER A 12 -11.61 15.83 -6.63
CA SER A 12 -11.02 15.47 -5.34
C SER A 12 -9.49 15.53 -5.50
N VAL A 13 -8.88 16.63 -5.04
CA VAL A 13 -7.44 16.76 -4.90
C VAL A 13 -7.02 15.70 -3.89
N ARG A 14 -6.65 14.52 -4.36
CA ARG A 14 -5.94 13.54 -3.55
C ARG A 14 -4.51 14.04 -3.42
N THR A 15 -4.18 14.55 -2.25
CA THR A 15 -2.80 14.80 -1.88
C THR A 15 -2.09 13.46 -1.75
N GLU A 16 -1.56 12.93 -2.85
CA GLU A 16 -0.62 11.81 -2.80
C GLU A 16 0.64 12.30 -2.09
N LYS A 17 0.89 11.77 -0.89
CA LYS A 17 2.05 12.16 -0.08
C LYS A 17 3.29 11.58 -0.74
N ILE A 18 4.10 12.41 -1.39
CA ILE A 18 5.40 11.98 -1.92
C ILE A 18 6.26 11.58 -0.71
N ILE A 19 6.54 10.28 -0.56
CA ILE A 19 7.31 9.76 0.57
C ILE A 19 8.78 10.09 0.32
N ALA A 20 9.32 11.04 1.09
CA ALA A 20 10.73 11.37 1.06
C ALA A 20 11.58 10.19 1.57
N TYR A 21 12.66 9.88 0.86
CA TYR A 21 13.65 8.89 1.28
C TYR A 21 14.29 9.34 2.60
N ARG A 22 14.14 8.54 3.66
CA ARG A 22 14.83 8.81 4.94
C ARG A 22 16.26 8.29 4.86
N GLY A 23 17.24 9.14 5.16
CA GLY A 23 18.67 8.81 5.16
C GLY A 23 19.02 7.61 6.03
N MET A 24 20.10 6.92 5.66
CA MET A 24 20.67 5.80 6.41
C MET A 24 21.26 6.31 7.74
N ILE A 25 21.04 5.57 8.83
CA ILE A 25 21.68 5.85 10.12
C ILE A 25 22.82 4.85 10.28
N LEU A 26 24.03 5.36 10.50
CA LEU A 26 25.26 4.58 10.71
C LEU A 26 25.73 4.73 12.17
N ASP A 27 26.42 3.71 12.68
CA ASP A 27 27.22 3.81 13.92
C ASP A 27 28.58 4.49 13.63
N ARG A 28 29.34 4.80 14.69
CA ARG A 28 30.70 5.39 14.62
C ARG A 28 31.73 4.60 13.81
N ASN A 29 31.45 3.34 13.53
CA ASN A 29 32.28 2.44 12.71
C ASN A 29 31.68 2.23 11.31
N ASP A 30 30.81 3.12 10.84
CA ASP A 30 30.11 3.05 9.54
C ASP A 30 29.20 1.83 9.34
N GLN A 31 28.80 1.17 10.44
CA GLN A 31 27.87 0.04 10.37
C GLN A 31 26.41 0.52 10.34
N PRO A 32 25.56 -0.02 9.45
CA PRO A 32 24.17 0.42 9.33
C PRO A 32 23.33 0.02 10.55
N LEU A 33 22.84 1.03 11.27
CA LEU A 33 21.89 0.89 12.38
C LEU A 33 20.44 0.89 11.89
N ALA A 34 20.12 1.73 10.90
CA ALA A 34 18.79 1.78 10.31
C ALA A 34 18.85 2.08 8.80
N VAL A 35 18.21 1.22 8.01
CA VAL A 35 18.16 1.30 6.55
C VAL A 35 16.71 1.51 6.11
N SER A 36 16.49 2.43 5.17
CA SER A 36 15.19 2.59 4.50
C SER A 36 15.09 1.62 3.33
N THR A 37 14.30 0.56 3.50
CA THR A 37 14.08 -0.44 2.45
C THR A 37 12.82 -0.07 1.66
N PRO A 38 12.88 -0.04 0.31
CA PRO A 38 11.71 0.22 -0.51
C PRO A 38 10.69 -0.91 -0.35
N VAL A 39 9.44 -0.54 -0.15
CA VAL A 39 8.30 -1.45 -0.09
C VAL A 39 7.16 -0.89 -0.91
N VAL A 40 6.17 -1.71 -1.23
CA VAL A 40 5.02 -1.31 -2.04
C VAL A 40 3.74 -1.75 -1.35
N SER A 41 2.76 -0.87 -1.30
CA SER A 41 1.42 -1.17 -0.81
C SER A 41 0.45 -1.25 -1.98
N ILE A 42 -0.33 -2.33 -2.03
CA ILE A 42 -1.39 -2.52 -3.01
C ILE A 42 -2.69 -1.99 -2.42
N TRP A 43 -3.37 -1.16 -3.18
CA TRP A 43 -4.68 -0.61 -2.85
C TRP A 43 -5.60 -0.71 -4.05
N VAL A 44 -6.90 -0.55 -3.80
CA VAL A 44 -7.93 -0.60 -4.82
C VAL A 44 -8.92 0.54 -4.65
N ASN A 45 -9.49 1.01 -5.74
CA ASN A 45 -10.72 1.79 -5.73
C ASN A 45 -11.90 0.84 -6.04
N PRO A 46 -12.71 0.43 -5.03
CA PRO A 46 -13.86 -0.44 -5.26
C PRO A 46 -14.86 0.08 -6.30
N LYS A 47 -14.96 1.40 -6.49
CA LYS A 47 -15.82 2.00 -7.54
C LYS A 47 -15.34 1.75 -8.97
N GLU A 48 -14.08 1.39 -9.15
CA GLU A 48 -13.47 1.05 -10.45
C GLU A 48 -13.52 -0.48 -10.72
N ILE A 49 -14.13 -1.28 -9.83
CA ILE A 49 -14.26 -2.73 -9.98
C ILE A 49 -15.61 -3.04 -10.64
N GLU A 50 -15.58 -3.69 -11.80
CA GLU A 50 -16.79 -4.11 -12.52
C GLU A 50 -17.34 -5.46 -12.01
N ASP A 51 -16.44 -6.43 -11.78
CA ASP A 51 -16.78 -7.77 -11.31
C ASP A 51 -15.94 -8.13 -10.08
N ILE A 52 -16.60 -8.10 -8.91
CA ILE A 52 -15.97 -8.43 -7.62
C ILE A 52 -15.54 -9.90 -7.59
N ASP A 53 -16.35 -10.83 -8.11
CA ASP A 53 -16.06 -12.25 -8.04
C ASP A 53 -14.85 -12.63 -8.91
N GLN A 54 -14.75 -12.07 -10.12
CA GLN A 54 -13.59 -12.24 -10.97
C GLN A 54 -12.34 -11.60 -10.34
N THR A 55 -12.47 -10.39 -9.80
CA THR A 55 -11.38 -9.68 -9.12
C THR A 55 -10.83 -10.48 -7.94
N VAL A 56 -11.72 -11.03 -7.12
CA VAL A 56 -11.38 -11.84 -5.95
C VAL A 56 -10.59 -13.09 -6.37
N LYS A 57 -11.06 -13.83 -7.39
CA LYS A 57 -10.36 -15.03 -7.90
C LYS A 57 -8.95 -14.73 -8.37
N ARG A 58 -8.73 -13.58 -9.02
CA ARG A 58 -7.41 -13.19 -9.55
C ARG A 58 -6.45 -12.71 -8.46
N LEU A 59 -6.96 -11.99 -7.45
CA LEU A 59 -6.13 -11.30 -6.46
C LEU A 59 -5.94 -12.05 -5.15
N ALA A 60 -6.86 -12.93 -4.75
CA ALA A 60 -6.82 -13.60 -3.45
C ALA A 60 -5.50 -14.35 -3.22
N LYS A 61 -5.10 -15.21 -4.17
CA LYS A 61 -3.87 -16.01 -4.06
C LYS A 61 -2.59 -15.16 -4.05
N PRO A 62 -2.37 -14.21 -4.99
CA PRO A 62 -1.22 -13.31 -4.96
C PRO A 62 -1.13 -12.44 -3.69
N LEU A 63 -2.28 -12.06 -3.12
CA LEU A 63 -2.33 -11.29 -1.88
C LEU A 63 -2.24 -12.17 -0.63
N GLU A 64 -2.21 -13.49 -0.77
CA GLU A 64 -2.27 -14.46 0.34
C GLU A 64 -3.49 -14.23 1.25
N LEU A 65 -4.62 -13.84 0.65
CA LEU A 65 -5.90 -13.68 1.33
C LEU A 65 -6.86 -14.78 0.88
N THR A 66 -7.80 -15.15 1.74
CA THR A 66 -8.91 -16.00 1.30
C THR A 66 -9.87 -15.21 0.42
N GLU A 67 -10.49 -15.87 -0.55
CA GLU A 67 -11.48 -15.24 -1.43
C GLU A 67 -12.61 -14.59 -0.62
N ARG A 68 -13.08 -15.28 0.43
CA ARG A 68 -14.11 -14.75 1.34
C ARG A 68 -13.69 -13.45 2.02
N GLN A 69 -12.47 -13.38 2.56
CA GLN A 69 -11.98 -12.17 3.23
C GLN A 69 -11.86 -11.01 2.25
N LEU A 70 -11.33 -11.26 1.05
CA LEU A 70 -11.16 -10.23 0.04
C LEU A 70 -12.52 -9.74 -0.48
N LYS A 71 -13.45 -10.66 -0.78
CA LYS A 71 -14.81 -10.33 -1.22
C LYS A 71 -15.53 -9.46 -0.19
N GLN A 72 -15.57 -9.90 1.06
CA GLN A 72 -16.19 -9.14 2.15
C GLN A 72 -15.56 -7.75 2.31
N ARG A 73 -14.24 -7.63 2.14
CA ARG A 73 -13.53 -6.35 2.23
C ARG A 73 -13.90 -5.41 1.08
N LEU A 74 -14.07 -5.93 -0.14
CA LEU A 74 -14.49 -5.13 -1.29
C LEU A 74 -15.95 -4.67 -1.12
N GLU A 75 -16.85 -5.60 -0.82
CA GLU A 75 -18.29 -5.35 -0.62
C GLU A 75 -18.54 -4.33 0.50
N SER A 76 -17.89 -4.51 1.66
CA SER A 76 -18.03 -3.59 2.80
C SER A 76 -17.51 -2.17 2.52
N ASN A 77 -16.79 -1.98 1.41
CA ASN A 77 -16.17 -0.71 1.05
C ASN A 77 -16.51 -0.24 -0.38
N GLU A 78 -17.58 -0.75 -1.01
CA GLU A 78 -17.99 -0.40 -2.39
C GLU A 78 -18.11 1.12 -2.61
N GLY A 79 -18.60 1.86 -1.60
CA GLY A 79 -18.74 3.32 -1.66
C GLY A 79 -17.44 4.11 -1.49
N ARG A 80 -16.31 3.47 -1.17
CA ARG A 80 -15.03 4.15 -0.92
C ARG A 80 -14.23 4.30 -2.20
N GLY A 81 -13.48 5.40 -2.31
CA GLY A 81 -12.57 5.61 -3.43
C GLY A 81 -11.21 4.92 -3.26
N PHE A 82 -10.92 4.38 -2.07
CA PHE A 82 -9.59 3.88 -1.70
C PHE A 82 -9.70 2.86 -0.57
N VAL A 83 -9.10 1.69 -0.78
CA VAL A 83 -9.00 0.61 0.21
C VAL A 83 -7.65 -0.08 0.02
N TYR A 84 -6.81 -0.10 1.06
CA TYR A 84 -5.62 -0.95 1.04
C TYR A 84 -6.02 -2.42 0.94
N LEU A 85 -5.34 -3.20 0.12
CA LEU A 85 -5.48 -4.65 0.07
C LEU A 85 -4.37 -5.32 0.87
N LYS A 86 -3.13 -4.91 0.65
CA LYS A 86 -1.94 -5.40 1.39
C LYS A 86 -0.86 -4.33 1.43
N ARG A 87 -0.22 -4.15 2.58
CA ARG A 87 0.81 -3.13 2.79
C ARG A 87 2.20 -3.74 2.92
N HIS A 88 3.22 -2.94 2.60
CA HIS A 88 4.63 -3.26 2.81
C HIS A 88 5.13 -4.54 2.09
N LEU A 89 4.64 -4.78 0.88
CA LEU A 89 5.12 -5.88 0.05
C LEU A 89 6.52 -5.58 -0.50
N PRO A 90 7.37 -6.61 -0.68
CA PRO A 90 8.56 -6.49 -1.52
C PRO A 90 8.17 -6.01 -2.93
N PRO A 91 8.95 -5.13 -3.56
CA PRO A 91 8.64 -4.62 -4.91
C PRO A 91 8.37 -5.74 -5.93
N ALA A 92 9.20 -6.79 -5.94
CA ALA A 92 9.02 -7.94 -6.84
C ALA A 92 7.70 -8.71 -6.63
N ALA A 93 7.15 -8.73 -5.40
CA ALA A 93 5.85 -9.34 -5.13
C ALA A 93 4.71 -8.43 -5.61
N ALA A 94 4.83 -7.12 -5.39
CA ALA A 94 3.86 -6.14 -5.86
C ALA A 94 3.80 -6.08 -7.40
N GLU A 95 4.94 -6.16 -8.09
CA GLU A 95 5.00 -6.21 -9.56
C GLU A 95 4.22 -7.39 -10.13
N LYS A 96 4.31 -8.58 -9.52
CA LYS A 96 3.53 -9.75 -9.93
C LYS A 96 2.02 -9.53 -9.79
N ILE A 97 1.59 -8.77 -8.79
CA ILE A 97 0.18 -8.43 -8.57
C ILE A 97 -0.28 -7.40 -9.60
N LEU A 98 0.54 -6.36 -9.86
CA LEU A 98 0.24 -5.32 -10.84
C LEU A 98 0.20 -5.87 -12.26
N ALA A 99 1.03 -6.86 -12.58
CA ALA A 99 1.05 -7.55 -13.87
C ALA A 99 -0.25 -8.32 -14.17
N LEU A 100 -1.16 -8.47 -13.19
CA LEU A 100 -2.49 -9.02 -13.43
C LEU A 100 -3.44 -8.00 -14.07
N GLU A 101 -3.08 -6.72 -14.13
CA GLU A 101 -3.85 -5.67 -14.81
C GLU A 101 -5.34 -5.67 -14.38
N VAL A 102 -5.59 -5.85 -13.08
CA VAL A 102 -6.95 -5.85 -12.54
C VAL A 102 -7.42 -4.39 -12.40
N ALA A 103 -8.58 -4.09 -12.96
CA ALA A 103 -9.17 -2.76 -12.92
C ALA A 103 -9.30 -2.23 -11.48
N GLY A 104 -9.00 -0.96 -11.29
CA GLY A 104 -9.06 -0.29 -9.99
C GLY A 104 -7.92 -0.62 -9.02
N VAL A 105 -7.07 -1.62 -9.29
CA VAL A 105 -5.92 -1.99 -8.44
C VAL A 105 -4.70 -1.15 -8.80
N LYS A 106 -4.10 -0.52 -7.79
CA LYS A 106 -2.95 0.37 -7.92
C LYS A 106 -1.94 0.10 -6.81
N ALA A 107 -0.74 0.63 -6.98
CA ALA A 107 0.35 0.51 -6.03
C ALA A 107 0.81 1.87 -5.53
N GLU A 108 1.16 1.94 -4.26
CA GLU A 108 1.84 3.06 -3.64
C GLU A 108 3.23 2.61 -3.18
N LYS A 109 4.27 3.32 -3.63
CA LYS A 109 5.66 3.04 -3.22
C LYS A 109 5.91 3.70 -1.87
N GLU A 110 6.30 2.91 -0.88
CA GLU A 110 6.62 3.36 0.48
C GLU A 110 8.05 2.95 0.86
N TYR A 111 8.52 3.43 2.02
CA TYR A 111 9.79 3.00 2.60
C TYR A 111 9.58 2.57 4.04
N ARG A 112 10.13 1.42 4.40
CA ARG A 112 10.09 0.89 5.78
C ARG A 112 11.49 0.84 6.37
N ARG A 113 11.61 1.18 7.66
CA ARG A 113 12.88 1.03 8.40
C ARG A 113 13.15 -0.44 8.69
N TYR A 114 14.34 -0.88 8.33
CA TYR A 114 14.92 -2.16 8.71
C TYR A 114 16.15 -1.89 9.59
N TYR A 115 16.24 -2.59 10.73
CA TYR A 115 17.30 -2.43 11.72
C TYR A 115 18.14 -3.72 11.72
N PRO A 116 19.26 -3.79 10.98
CA PRO A 116 20.04 -5.02 10.82
C PRO A 116 20.64 -5.54 12.14
N ALA A 117 20.96 -4.64 13.07
CA ALA A 117 21.52 -4.97 14.38
C ALA A 117 20.47 -5.41 15.43
N GLY A 118 19.34 -5.96 14.97
CA GLY A 118 18.00 -6.05 15.57
C GLY A 118 17.78 -6.47 17.03
N GLU A 119 18.81 -6.72 17.85
CA GLU A 119 18.68 -6.93 19.30
C GLU A 119 19.59 -6.03 20.15
N VAL A 120 20.80 -5.69 19.69
CA VAL A 120 21.81 -5.03 20.55
C VAL A 120 21.53 -3.52 20.71
N ALA A 121 20.85 -2.90 19.74
CA ALA A 121 20.58 -1.46 19.72
C ALA A 121 19.11 -1.09 20.01
N ALA A 122 18.24 -2.07 20.31
CA ALA A 122 16.80 -1.84 20.51
C ALA A 122 16.50 -0.84 21.64
N HIS A 123 17.35 -0.80 22.67
CA HIS A 123 17.20 0.12 23.80
C HIS A 123 17.69 1.55 23.52
N LEU A 124 18.51 1.78 22.50
CA LEU A 124 19.11 3.09 22.21
C LEU A 124 18.43 3.84 21.05
N VAL A 125 17.83 3.14 20.09
CA VAL A 125 17.40 3.75 18.82
C VAL A 125 15.89 4.07 18.78
N GLY A 126 15.08 3.40 19.60
CA GLY A 126 13.63 3.52 19.56
C GLY A 126 13.01 2.87 18.31
N PHE A 127 11.87 2.24 18.51
CA PHE A 127 11.04 1.69 17.43
C PHE A 127 10.13 2.79 16.89
N THR A 128 9.95 2.85 15.57
CA THR A 128 8.91 3.70 14.98
C THR A 128 7.60 2.91 14.99
N ASP A 129 6.62 3.34 15.78
CA ASP A 129 5.26 2.80 15.71
C ASP A 129 4.55 3.26 14.43
N ILE A 130 3.56 2.44 14.04
CA ILE A 130 2.74 2.36 12.82
C ILE A 130 2.35 3.70 12.16
#